data_AF-A0A090WGA8-F1
#
_entry.id   AF-A0A090WGA8-F1
#
_cell.length_a   1.000
_cell.length_b   1.000
_cell.length_c   1.000
_cell.angle_alpha   90.00
_cell.angle_beta   90.00
_cell.angle_gamma   90.00
#
_symmetry.space_group_name_H-M   'P 1'
#
loop_
_entity.id
_entity.type
_entity.pdbx_description
1 polymer ?
#
loop_
_entity_poly.entity_id
_entity_poly.type
_entity_poly.pdbx_seq_one_letter_code
_entity_poly.pdbx_strand_id
1 'polypeptide(L)'
;MGLNYNLGYDKAPAYKKWQKTPYSEKISFNAVARIGVNESDVRGSGQYPFYTFSFYADKRIGFKSSLHAGTEVMISEFLKEYRDYQANSYPENGITGDENFQRVGVFIGHELHLGKTSVVTQFGYYVYRPIEFETSNYNRLGLQRRFNEHVFASLTLKSHALLPKVLV
;
A
#
# COMPACT_ATOMS: atom_id res chain seq x y z
N MET A 1 15.88 27.09 4.47
CA MET A 1 15.80 27.85 3.19
C MET A 1 17.20 27.89 2.62
N GLY A 2 17.42 27.33 1.42
CA GLY A 2 18.72 27.34 0.77
C GLY A 2 18.72 28.31 -0.41
N LEU A 3 19.61 29.29 -0.38
CA LEU A 3 19.88 30.17 -1.52
C LEU A 3 20.89 29.47 -2.43
N ASN A 4 20.48 29.18 -3.67
CA ASN A 4 21.36 28.62 -4.70
C ASN A 4 21.55 29.69 -5.78
N TYR A 5 22.79 30.17 -5.95
CA TYR A 5 23.15 31.19 -6.92
C TYR A 5 24.07 30.58 -7.98
N ASN A 6 23.61 30.54 -9.24
CA ASN A 6 24.37 29.97 -10.36
C ASN A 6 25.11 31.08 -11.12
N LEU A 7 26.45 31.11 -11.01
CA LEU A 7 27.37 32.09 -11.63
C LEU A 7 27.58 31.89 -13.16
N GLY A 8 26.59 31.40 -13.89
CA GLY A 8 26.75 31.04 -15.31
C GLY A 8 25.43 30.90 -16.07
N TYR A 9 24.49 31.82 -15.85
CA TYR A 9 23.16 31.77 -16.47
C TYR A 9 23.18 31.88 -18.01
N ASP A 10 24.26 32.45 -18.58
CA ASP A 10 24.43 32.63 -20.04
C ASP A 10 24.74 31.33 -20.80
N LYS A 11 24.94 30.21 -20.11
CA LYS A 11 25.19 28.88 -20.72
C LYS A 11 24.16 27.83 -20.32
N ALA A 12 22.98 28.23 -19.84
CA ALA A 12 21.91 27.28 -19.57
C ALA A 12 21.42 26.70 -20.92
N PRO A 13 21.48 25.37 -21.14
CA PRO A 13 20.96 24.77 -22.36
C PRO A 13 19.47 25.12 -22.49
N ALA A 14 19.05 25.52 -23.69
CA ALA A 14 17.64 25.82 -23.96
C ALA A 14 16.78 24.60 -23.60
N TYR A 15 16.00 24.70 -22.53
CA TYR A 15 15.08 23.65 -22.12
C TYR A 15 14.07 23.40 -23.25
N LYS A 16 14.20 22.25 -23.92
CA LYS A 16 13.16 21.78 -24.85
C LYS A 16 11.89 21.51 -24.06
N LYS A 17 10.94 22.45 -24.10
CA LYS A 17 9.58 22.24 -23.61
C LYS A 17 8.87 21.29 -24.57
N TRP A 18 8.81 20.02 -24.21
CA TRP A 18 7.94 19.06 -24.89
C TRP A 18 6.49 19.46 -24.63
N GLN A 19 5.69 19.54 -25.69
CA GLN A 19 4.26 19.82 -25.58
C GLN A 19 3.61 18.66 -24.80
N LYS A 20 2.93 18.96 -23.69
CA LYS A 20 2.21 17.94 -22.91
C LYS A 20 1.01 17.48 -23.73
N THR A 21 1.15 16.38 -24.47
CA THR A 21 0.01 15.73 -25.10
C THR A 21 -0.84 15.06 -24.02
N PRO A 22 -2.16 15.30 -23.97
CA PRO A 22 -3.04 14.58 -23.07
C PRO A 22 -3.04 13.11 -23.49
N TYR A 23 -2.63 12.23 -22.58
CA TYR A 23 -2.61 10.79 -22.77
C TYR A 23 -3.48 10.16 -21.70
N SER A 24 -4.67 9.69 -22.11
CA SER A 24 -5.60 9.01 -21.22
C SER A 24 -5.99 7.68 -21.84
N GLU A 25 -5.79 6.61 -21.10
CA GLU A 25 -6.27 5.28 -21.45
C GLU A 25 -7.64 5.03 -20.80
N LYS A 26 -8.35 4.00 -21.29
CA LYS A 26 -9.59 3.54 -20.68
C LYS A 26 -9.33 3.00 -19.27
N ILE A 27 -10.38 2.94 -18.46
CA ILE A 27 -10.30 2.34 -17.12
C ILE A 27 -9.99 0.85 -17.28
N SER A 28 -8.96 0.39 -16.59
CA SER A 28 -8.55 -1.01 -16.55
C SER A 28 -8.87 -1.61 -15.18
N PHE A 29 -9.21 -2.89 -15.14
CA PHE A 29 -9.53 -3.61 -13.92
C PHE A 29 -8.45 -4.64 -13.64
N ASN A 30 -7.97 -4.67 -12.39
CA ASN A 30 -6.89 -5.56 -11.97
C ASN A 30 -7.34 -6.37 -10.76
N ALA A 31 -7.03 -7.67 -10.80
CA ALA A 31 -7.09 -8.55 -9.66
C ALA A 31 -5.66 -8.94 -9.29
N VAL A 32 -5.30 -8.79 -8.02
CA VAL A 32 -3.95 -9.07 -7.52
C VAL A 32 -4.02 -9.91 -6.27
N ALA A 33 -3.39 -11.09 -6.31
CA ALA A 33 -3.11 -11.89 -5.14
C ALA A 33 -1.68 -11.61 -4.67
N ARG A 34 -1.50 -11.34 -3.38
CA ARG A 34 -0.20 -11.13 -2.73
C ARG A 34 -0.06 -12.13 -1.60
N ILE A 35 1.13 -12.69 -1.50
CA ILE A 35 1.54 -13.55 -0.39
C ILE A 35 2.84 -13.00 0.19
N GLY A 36 3.06 -13.22 1.46
CA GLY A 36 4.30 -12.84 2.12
C GLY A 36 4.30 -13.25 3.58
N VAL A 37 5.24 -12.69 4.32
CA VAL A 37 5.37 -12.91 5.76
C VAL A 37 5.24 -11.58 6.50
N ASN A 38 4.62 -11.62 7.66
CA ASN A 38 4.49 -10.51 8.59
C ASN A 38 4.81 -10.99 10.01
N GLU A 39 5.32 -10.11 10.86
CA GLU A 39 5.56 -10.34 12.29
C GLU A 39 4.58 -9.51 13.11
N SER A 40 4.16 -9.99 14.28
CA SER A 40 3.29 -9.21 15.15
C SER A 40 4.10 -8.24 16.02
N ASP A 41 3.45 -7.20 16.57
CA ASP A 41 4.07 -6.26 17.53
C ASP A 41 4.54 -6.94 18.83
N VAL A 42 4.17 -8.20 19.06
CA VAL A 42 4.63 -8.99 20.21
C VAL A 42 6.04 -9.49 19.94
N ARG A 43 6.99 -9.00 20.74
CA ARG A 43 8.42 -9.34 20.67
C ARG A 43 8.62 -10.85 20.80
N GLY A 44 9.14 -11.49 19.75
CA GLY A 44 9.40 -12.94 19.73
C GLY A 44 8.24 -13.80 19.21
N SER A 45 7.19 -13.19 18.66
CA SER A 45 6.07 -13.92 18.03
C SER A 45 6.47 -14.67 16.75
N GLY A 46 7.49 -14.20 16.03
CA GLY A 46 7.99 -14.85 14.81
C GLY A 46 7.25 -14.40 13.55
N GLN A 47 7.61 -15.01 12.42
CA GLN A 47 7.09 -14.65 11.10
C GLN A 47 5.92 -15.54 10.70
N TYR A 48 4.78 -14.91 10.41
CA TYR A 48 3.55 -15.57 9.99
C TYR A 48 3.21 -15.23 8.54
N PRO A 49 2.66 -16.17 7.77
CA PRO A 49 2.22 -15.89 6.41
C PRO A 49 1.01 -14.95 6.40
N PHE A 50 0.94 -14.12 5.35
CA PHE A 50 -0.24 -13.35 5.01
C PHE A 50 -0.64 -13.59 3.55
N TYR A 51 -1.93 -13.44 3.29
CA TYR A 51 -2.55 -13.52 1.97
C TYR A 51 -3.40 -12.25 1.79
N THR A 52 -3.20 -11.53 0.71
CA THR A 52 -4.00 -10.34 0.37
C THR A 52 -4.52 -10.45 -1.04
N PHE A 53 -5.84 -10.35 -1.18
CA PHE A 53 -6.51 -10.27 -2.46
C PHE A 53 -6.98 -8.83 -2.66
N SER A 54 -6.55 -8.19 -3.73
CA SER A 54 -6.94 -6.82 -4.07
C SER A 54 -7.64 -6.80 -5.41
N PHE A 55 -8.74 -6.06 -5.50
CA PHE A 55 -9.40 -5.74 -6.76
C PHE A 55 -9.48 -4.23 -6.91
N TYR A 56 -8.95 -3.70 -7.99
CA TYR A 56 -8.93 -2.25 -8.21
C TYR A 56 -9.09 -1.87 -9.67
N ALA A 57 -9.67 -0.69 -9.88
CA ALA A 57 -9.70 -0.02 -11.17
C ALA A 57 -8.54 0.98 -11.23
N ASP A 58 -7.80 0.99 -12.33
CA ASP A 58 -6.79 2.00 -12.62
C ASP A 58 -7.19 2.86 -13.83
N LYS A 59 -6.82 4.14 -13.75
CA LYS A 59 -7.01 5.10 -14.82
C LYS A 59 -5.70 5.84 -15.06
N ARG A 60 -5.19 5.74 -16.29
CA ARG A 60 -4.03 6.50 -16.72
C ARG A 60 -4.42 7.94 -17.03
N ILE A 61 -3.77 8.88 -16.34
CA ILE A 61 -4.04 10.33 -16.39
C ILE A 61 -2.99 11.06 -17.21
N GLY A 62 -1.82 10.44 -17.39
CA GLY A 62 -0.77 10.93 -18.26
C GLY A 62 0.24 9.84 -18.57
N PHE A 63 1.25 10.19 -19.35
CA PHE A 63 2.26 9.23 -19.83
C PHE A 63 2.99 8.46 -18.71
N LYS A 64 3.20 9.11 -17.56
CA LYS A 64 3.92 8.53 -16.41
C LYS A 64 3.03 8.21 -15.22
N SER A 65 1.76 8.59 -15.23
CA SER A 65 0.96 8.69 -13.99
C SER A 65 -0.39 8.01 -14.17
N SER A 66 -0.71 7.10 -13.25
CA SER A 66 -2.05 6.49 -13.15
C SER A 66 -2.54 6.60 -11.71
N LEU A 67 -3.84 6.78 -11.54
CA LEU A 67 -4.49 6.64 -10.24
C LEU A 67 -5.29 5.34 -10.24
N HIS A 68 -5.33 4.69 -9.10
CA HIS A 68 -6.14 3.51 -8.90
C HIS A 68 -6.89 3.57 -7.59
N ALA A 69 -8.07 2.95 -7.57
CA ALA A 69 -8.87 2.81 -6.36
C ALA A 69 -9.52 1.44 -6.36
N GLY A 70 -9.65 0.86 -5.18
CA GLY A 70 -10.17 -0.49 -5.06
C GLY A 70 -10.37 -0.96 -3.64
N THR A 71 -10.58 -2.26 -3.53
CA THR A 71 -10.81 -2.97 -2.29
C THR A 71 -9.72 -4.01 -2.09
N GLU A 72 -9.44 -4.34 -0.84
CA GLU A 72 -8.60 -5.46 -0.49
C GLU A 72 -9.18 -6.27 0.66
N VAL A 73 -8.96 -7.58 0.59
CA VAL A 73 -9.20 -8.52 1.66
C VAL A 73 -7.84 -9.08 2.08
N MET A 74 -7.51 -8.90 3.35
CA MET A 74 -6.28 -9.38 3.95
C MET A 74 -6.59 -10.46 4.97
N ILE A 75 -5.95 -11.60 4.79
CA ILE A 75 -6.01 -12.77 5.67
C ILE A 75 -4.61 -12.93 6.22
N SER A 76 -4.45 -12.86 7.54
CA SER A 76 -3.12 -12.81 8.14
C SER A 76 -3.09 -13.66 9.40
N GLU A 77 -2.25 -14.71 9.40
CA GLU A 77 -2.19 -15.66 10.53
C GLU A 77 -1.66 -15.00 11.81
N PHE A 78 -0.87 -13.93 11.72
CA PHE A 78 -0.45 -13.19 12.92
C PHE A 78 -1.64 -12.61 13.71
N LEU A 79 -2.76 -12.27 13.04
CA LEU A 79 -3.94 -11.73 13.72
C LEU A 79 -4.65 -12.81 14.53
N LYS A 80 -4.59 -14.06 14.09
CA LYS A 80 -5.09 -15.21 14.82
C LYS A 80 -4.26 -15.43 16.08
N GLU A 81 -2.93 -15.44 15.95
CA GLU A 81 -2.04 -15.56 17.12
C GLU A 81 -2.25 -14.40 18.12
N TYR A 82 -2.34 -13.16 17.63
CA TYR A 82 -2.59 -12.00 18.47
C TYR A 82 -3.93 -12.11 19.22
N ARG A 83 -5.00 -12.55 18.54
CA ARG A 83 -6.30 -12.79 19.16
C ARG A 83 -6.20 -13.85 20.26
N ASP A 84 -5.57 -14.98 19.98
CA ASP A 84 -5.45 -16.09 20.92
C ASP A 84 -4.59 -15.69 22.13
N TYR A 85 -3.53 -14.90 21.91
CA TYR A 85 -2.72 -14.33 22.99
C TYR A 85 -3.52 -13.36 23.86
N GLN A 86 -4.28 -12.43 23.25
CA GLN A 86 -5.13 -11.48 23.98
C GLN A 86 -6.24 -12.18 24.78
N ALA A 87 -6.93 -13.14 24.17
CA ALA A 87 -8.00 -13.89 24.85
C ALA A 87 -7.48 -14.67 26.07
N ASN A 88 -6.27 -15.24 25.99
CA ASN A 88 -5.68 -16.01 27.08
C ASN A 88 -5.01 -15.14 28.17
N SER A 89 -4.36 -14.04 27.77
CA SER A 89 -3.52 -13.24 28.67
C SER A 89 -4.22 -11.98 29.23
N TYR A 90 -5.23 -11.47 28.52
CA TYR A 90 -5.97 -10.25 28.87
C TYR A 90 -7.48 -10.41 28.60
N PRO A 91 -8.16 -11.36 29.28
CA PRO A 91 -9.59 -11.61 29.09
C PRO A 91 -10.48 -10.40 29.39
N GLU A 92 -9.97 -9.40 30.13
CA GLU A 92 -10.63 -8.11 30.37
C GLU A 92 -10.82 -7.25 29.12
N ASN A 93 -10.10 -7.53 28.01
CA ASN A 93 -10.20 -6.77 26.76
C ASN A 93 -11.41 -7.19 25.88
N GLY A 94 -12.20 -8.17 26.33
CA GLY A 94 -13.45 -8.57 25.66
C GLY A 94 -13.27 -9.34 24.35
N ILE A 95 -12.04 -9.79 24.04
CA ILE A 95 -11.74 -10.68 22.92
C ILE A 95 -12.00 -12.12 23.37
N THR A 96 -12.97 -12.76 22.72
CA THR A 96 -13.47 -14.11 23.06
C THR A 96 -12.66 -15.24 22.42
N GLY A 97 -11.87 -14.96 21.39
CA GLY A 97 -11.13 -15.96 20.64
C GLY A 97 -11.87 -16.52 19.41
N ASP A 98 -13.12 -16.11 19.20
CA ASP A 98 -13.93 -16.48 18.03
C ASP A 98 -13.94 -15.38 16.94
N GLU A 99 -13.25 -14.27 17.17
CA GLU A 99 -13.22 -13.15 16.23
C GLU A 99 -12.58 -13.57 14.91
N ASN A 100 -13.22 -13.16 13.82
CA ASN A 100 -12.67 -13.34 12.48
C ASN A 100 -11.35 -12.54 12.36
N PHE A 101 -10.31 -13.13 11.80
CA PHE A 101 -8.99 -12.49 11.65
C PHE A 101 -8.79 -11.86 10.27
N GLN A 102 -9.82 -11.92 9.42
CA GLN A 102 -9.81 -11.28 8.11
C GLN A 102 -10.11 -9.79 8.23
N ARG A 103 -9.45 -8.99 7.39
CA ARG A 103 -9.67 -7.55 7.27
C ARG A 103 -10.10 -7.21 5.87
N VAL A 104 -11.08 -6.30 5.76
CA VAL A 104 -11.49 -5.73 4.47
C VAL A 104 -11.20 -4.24 4.50
N GLY A 105 -10.55 -3.76 3.46
CA GLY A 105 -10.18 -2.36 3.30
C GLY A 105 -10.51 -1.82 1.93
N VAL A 106 -10.60 -0.50 1.86
CA VAL A 106 -10.62 0.27 0.62
C VAL A 106 -9.29 1.02 0.50
N PHE A 107 -8.82 1.25 -0.71
CA PHE A 107 -7.64 2.06 -0.93
C PHE A 107 -7.76 2.93 -2.17
N ILE A 108 -7.00 4.02 -2.12
CA ILE A 108 -6.67 4.85 -3.27
C ILE A 108 -5.16 4.88 -3.39
N GLY A 109 -4.67 4.93 -4.62
CA GLY A 109 -3.24 4.96 -4.87
C GLY A 109 -2.88 5.55 -6.19
N HIS A 110 -1.57 5.68 -6.36
CA HIS A 110 -0.91 6.24 -7.50
C HIS A 110 0.13 5.25 -8.01
N GLU A 111 0.27 5.20 -9.32
CA GLU A 111 1.28 4.42 -9.99
C GLU A 111 2.10 5.33 -10.92
N LEU A 112 3.40 5.35 -10.68
CA LEU A 112 4.39 6.04 -11.49
C LEU A 112 5.03 5.04 -12.47
N HIS A 113 4.78 5.23 -13.76
CA HIS A 113 5.27 4.38 -14.83
C HIS A 113 6.68 4.77 -15.29
N LEU A 114 7.61 3.81 -15.22
CA LEU A 114 9.01 3.91 -15.61
C LEU A 114 9.33 2.80 -16.65
N GLY A 115 8.61 2.84 -17.79
CA GLY A 115 8.70 1.80 -18.82
C GLY A 115 7.97 0.52 -18.40
N LYS A 116 8.69 -0.60 -18.31
CA LYS A 116 8.12 -1.90 -17.85
C LYS A 116 8.04 -2.01 -16.33
N THR A 117 8.69 -1.12 -15.60
CA THR A 117 8.65 -1.05 -14.14
C THR A 117 7.79 0.13 -13.72
N SER A 118 7.06 0.00 -12.64
CA SER A 118 6.32 1.10 -12.02
C SER A 118 6.53 1.12 -10.51
N VAL A 119 6.43 2.32 -9.93
CA VAL A 119 6.41 2.52 -8.49
C VAL A 119 4.96 2.75 -8.08
N VAL A 120 4.48 1.97 -7.13
CA VAL A 120 3.10 2.04 -6.62
C VAL A 120 3.10 2.60 -5.21
N THR A 121 2.25 3.59 -4.97
CA THR A 121 1.95 4.14 -3.66
C THR A 121 0.46 4.04 -3.41
N GLN A 122 0.06 3.56 -2.24
CA GLN A 122 -1.34 3.34 -1.87
C GLN A 122 -1.57 3.81 -0.45
N PHE A 123 -2.70 4.47 -0.25
CA PHE A 123 -3.26 4.80 1.05
C PHE A 123 -4.59 4.08 1.18
N GLY A 124 -4.76 3.32 2.26
CA GLY A 124 -5.98 2.57 2.49
C GLY A 124 -6.50 2.65 3.91
N TYR A 125 -7.77 2.30 4.03
CA TYR A 125 -8.56 2.33 5.25
C TYR A 125 -9.31 1.01 5.39
N TYR A 126 -9.21 0.39 6.57
CA TYR A 126 -9.98 -0.82 6.88
C TYR A 126 -11.42 -0.46 7.23
N VAL A 127 -12.37 -0.90 6.41
CA VAL A 127 -13.81 -0.76 6.65
C VAL A 127 -14.34 -1.88 7.55
N TYR A 128 -13.70 -3.04 7.54
CA TYR A 128 -14.05 -4.17 8.39
C TYR A 128 -12.81 -4.68 9.11
N ARG A 129 -12.78 -4.48 10.43
CA ARG A 129 -11.71 -4.88 11.35
C ARG A 129 -12.29 -5.44 12.67
N PRO A 130 -12.72 -6.70 12.70
CA PRO A 130 -13.24 -7.35 13.92
C PRO A 130 -12.24 -7.35 15.09
N ILE A 131 -10.93 -7.44 14.82
CA ILE A 131 -9.87 -7.35 15.84
C ILE A 131 -9.27 -5.95 15.83
N GLU A 132 -9.36 -5.24 16.96
CA GLU A 132 -8.72 -3.94 17.17
C GLU A 132 -7.21 -4.10 17.34
N PHE A 133 -6.48 -4.16 16.23
CA PHE A 133 -5.02 -4.19 16.22
C PHE A 133 -4.46 -3.11 15.27
N GLU A 134 -3.69 -2.18 15.83
CA GLU A 134 -3.14 -0.97 15.19
C GLU A 134 -4.19 0.04 14.64
N THR A 135 -3.70 1.07 13.95
CA THR A 135 -4.49 2.11 13.28
C THR A 135 -5.31 1.56 12.11
N SER A 136 -6.50 2.12 11.88
CA SER A 136 -7.36 1.77 10.74
C SER A 136 -6.77 2.13 9.37
N ASN A 137 -5.74 2.99 9.33
CA ASN A 137 -5.10 3.49 8.12
C ASN A 137 -3.82 2.69 7.85
N TYR A 138 -3.53 2.46 6.57
CA TYR A 138 -2.25 1.91 6.15
C TYR A 138 -1.74 2.61 4.90
N ASN A 139 -0.42 2.61 4.77
CA ASN A 139 0.29 3.00 3.57
C ASN A 139 0.92 1.75 2.94
N ARG A 140 0.92 1.69 1.61
CA ARG A 140 1.67 0.67 0.89
C ARG A 140 2.53 1.34 -0.17
N LEU A 141 3.80 0.95 -0.20
CA LEU A 141 4.77 1.36 -1.21
C LEU A 141 5.30 0.09 -1.88
N GLY A 142 5.49 0.12 -3.20
CA GLY A 142 6.07 -1.03 -3.86
C GLY A 142 6.53 -0.77 -5.28
N LEU A 143 7.12 -1.82 -5.85
CA LEU A 143 7.56 -1.89 -7.22
C LEU A 143 6.71 -2.92 -7.95
N GLN A 144 6.26 -2.56 -9.14
CA GLN A 144 5.59 -3.47 -10.06
C GLN A 144 6.44 -3.59 -11.32
N ARG A 145 6.47 -4.80 -11.89
CA ARG A 145 7.14 -5.06 -13.17
C ARG A 145 6.21 -5.85 -14.07
N ARG A 146 5.85 -5.24 -15.19
CA ARG A 146 5.05 -5.87 -16.25
C ARG A 146 5.94 -6.78 -17.07
N PHE A 147 5.52 -8.03 -17.23
CA PHE A 147 6.12 -8.95 -18.18
C PHE A 147 5.47 -8.77 -19.55
N ASN A 148 4.13 -8.73 -19.55
CA ASN A 148 3.27 -8.55 -20.72
C ASN A 148 2.19 -7.50 -20.42
N GLU A 149 1.27 -7.25 -21.36
CA GLU A 149 0.15 -6.31 -21.18
C GLU A 149 -0.84 -6.72 -20.09
N HIS A 150 -0.92 -8.02 -19.78
CA HIS A 150 -1.91 -8.61 -18.86
C HIS A 150 -1.31 -9.13 -17.54
N VAL A 151 0.02 -9.27 -17.46
CA VAL A 151 0.68 -9.95 -16.34
C VAL A 151 1.84 -9.12 -15.81
N PHE A 152 1.83 -8.92 -14.50
CA PHE A 152 2.90 -8.23 -13.76
C PHE A 152 3.20 -8.94 -12.45
N ALA A 153 4.44 -8.78 -11.98
CA ALA A 153 4.81 -9.10 -10.61
C ALA A 153 4.84 -7.81 -9.77
N SER A 154 4.51 -7.92 -8.48
CA SER A 154 4.59 -6.81 -7.54
C SER A 154 5.34 -7.20 -6.28
N LEU A 155 6.27 -6.35 -5.86
CA LEU A 155 6.90 -6.40 -4.55
C LEU A 155 6.45 -5.16 -3.78
N THR A 156 5.75 -5.34 -2.65
CA THR A 156 5.16 -4.23 -1.91
C THR A 156 5.41 -4.37 -0.42
N LEU A 157 5.75 -3.26 0.22
CA LEU A 157 5.79 -3.10 1.66
C LEU A 157 4.52 -2.39 2.12
N LYS A 158 3.80 -3.00 3.06
CA LYS A 158 2.65 -2.40 3.74
C LYS A 158 3.10 -1.96 5.13
N SER A 159 2.74 -0.76 5.53
CA SER A 159 3.05 -0.21 6.85
C SER A 159 1.83 0.51 7.40
N HIS A 160 1.61 0.39 8.70
CA HIS A 160 0.51 1.03 9.41
C HIS A 160 0.98 2.31 10.13
N ALA A 161 2.09 2.89 9.66
CA ALA A 161 2.64 4.14 10.16
C ALA A 161 2.08 5.35 9.40
N LEU A 162 1.29 6.18 10.08
CA LEU A 162 1.56 7.62 10.25
C LEU A 162 0.56 8.25 11.25
N LEU A 163 0.86 8.16 12.54
CA LEU A 163 0.50 9.19 13.51
C LEU A 163 1.70 9.34 14.44
N PRO A 164 2.35 10.52 14.55
CA PRO A 164 3.14 10.79 15.73
C PRO A 164 2.18 10.68 16.91
N LYS A 165 2.38 9.69 17.78
CA LYS A 165 1.85 9.77 19.14
C LYS A 165 2.53 11.00 19.74
N VAL A 166 1.85 12.15 19.70
CA VAL A 166 2.15 13.23 20.63
C VAL A 166 1.77 12.66 22.00
N LEU A 167 2.78 12.17 22.71
CA LEU A 167 2.69 11.98 24.15
C LEU A 167 2.47 13.39 24.72
N VAL A 168 1.24 13.65 25.17
CA VAL A 168 0.95 14.69 26.16
C VAL A 168 0.92 14.01 27.51
#